data_AF-A0A350DC25-F1
#
_entry.id   AF-A0A350DC25-F1
#
_cell.length_a   1.000
_cell.length_b   1.000
_cell.length_c   1.000
_cell.angle_alpha   90.00
_cell.angle_beta   90.00
_cell.angle_gamma   90.00
#
_symmetry.space_group_name_H-M   'P 1'
#
loop_
_entity.id
_entity.type
_entity.pdbx_description
1 polymer ?
#
loop_
_entity_poly.entity_id
_entity_poly.type
_entity_poly.pdbx_seq_one_letter_code
_entity_poly.pdbx_strand_id
1 'polypeptide(L)' 'EPFKAIGEAVIDFYGQGEIDYIPFPQELKGRYQSYTRADISQLRAAGCDVEFKTVAQGVKAYLEWLNG' A
#
# COMPACT_ATOMS: atom_id res chain seq x y z
N GLU A 1 -3.70 -2.44 -4.81
CA GLU A 1 -4.74 -2.61 -3.77
C GLU A 1 -5.17 -1.22 -3.29
N PRO A 2 -6.40 -1.03 -2.78
CA PRO A 2 -6.84 0.27 -2.26
C PRO A 2 -6.17 0.61 -0.91
N PHE A 3 -6.14 1.90 -0.54
CA PHE A 3 -5.58 2.35 0.75
C PHE A 3 -6.25 1.67 1.97
N LYS A 4 -7.54 1.33 1.87
CA LYS A 4 -8.26 0.58 2.89
C LYS A 4 -7.57 -0.75 3.26
N ALA A 5 -7.05 -1.48 2.28
CA ALA A 5 -6.39 -2.76 2.51
C ALA A 5 -5.10 -2.62 3.33
N ILE A 6 -4.39 -1.49 3.19
CA ILE A 6 -3.23 -1.17 4.03
C ILE A 6 -3.68 -0.92 5.47
N GLY A 7 -4.75 -0.13 5.66
CA GLY A 7 -5.30 0.14 7.00
C GLY A 7 -5.77 -1.13 7.71
N GLU A 8 -6.46 -2.02 7.00
CA GLU A 8 -6.87 -3.33 7.52
C GLU A 8 -5.66 -4.19 7.91
N ALA A 9 -4.62 -4.27 7.07
CA ALA A 9 -3.40 -5.02 7.39
C ALA A 9 -2.68 -4.50 8.66
N VAL A 10 -2.73 -3.19 8.92
CA VAL A 10 -2.17 -2.59 10.15
C VAL A 10 -3.02 -2.97 11.37
N ILE A 11 -4.35 -2.87 11.27
CA ILE A 11 -5.27 -3.26 12.36
C ILE A 11 -5.10 -4.75 12.68
N ASP A 12 -5.04 -5.59 11.66
CA ASP A 12 -4.83 -7.04 11.82
C ASP A 12 -3.50 -7.35 12.52
N PHE A 13 -2.44 -6.63 12.19
CA PHE A 13 -1.12 -6.81 12.82
C PHE A 13 -1.14 -6.47 14.32
N TYR A 14 -1.75 -5.35 14.70
CA TYR A 14 -1.82 -4.90 16.10
C TYR A 14 -2.96 -5.57 16.89
N GLY A 15 -3.90 -6.23 16.21
CA GLY A 15 -5.09 -6.84 16.81
C GLY A 15 -6.13 -5.84 17.33
N GLN A 16 -5.98 -4.55 17.02
CA GLN A 16 -6.84 -3.46 17.49
C GLN A 16 -6.74 -2.22 16.58
N GLY A 17 -7.77 -1.37 16.64
CA GLY A 17 -7.86 -0.12 15.88
C GLY A 17 -9.09 -0.06 14.99
N GLU A 18 -9.39 1.13 14.47
CA GLU A 18 -10.50 1.39 13.56
C GLU A 18 -10.09 2.38 12.46
N ILE A 19 -10.74 2.31 11.29
CA ILE A 19 -10.49 3.24 10.19
C ILE A 19 -11.47 4.40 10.30
N ASP A 20 -10.95 5.60 10.58
CA ASP A 20 -11.70 6.85 10.49
C ASP A 20 -11.47 7.52 9.13
N TYR A 21 -12.56 7.95 8.47
CA TYR A 21 -12.51 8.60 7.17
C TYR A 21 -12.64 10.11 7.33
N ILE A 22 -11.59 10.84 6.99
CA ILE A 22 -11.59 12.30 7.02
C ILE A 22 -12.09 12.90 5.69
N PRO A 23 -12.61 14.14 5.70
CA PRO A 23 -12.89 14.87 4.47
C PRO A 23 -11.64 14.99 3.59
N PHE A 24 -11.82 14.81 2.29
CA PHE A 24 -10.71 14.90 1.34
C PHE A 24 -10.09 16.32 1.34
N PRO A 25 -8.76 16.46 1.49
CA PRO A 25 -8.10 17.77 1.54
C PRO A 25 -8.36 18.60 0.28
N GLN A 26 -8.79 19.86 0.45
CA GLN A 26 -9.15 20.73 -0.68
C GLN A 26 -7.96 21.00 -1.62
N GLU A 27 -6.77 21.19 -1.05
CA GLU A 27 -5.54 21.51 -1.79
C GLU A 27 -5.07 20.38 -2.72
N LEU A 28 -5.48 19.13 -2.46
CA LEU A 28 -5.13 17.97 -3.27
C LEU A 28 -6.12 17.75 -4.43
N LYS A 29 -7.25 18.48 -4.46
CA LYS A 29 -8.23 18.33 -5.54
C LYS A 29 -7.62 18.74 -6.88
N GLY A 30 -7.82 17.91 -7.89
CA GLY A 30 -7.25 18.10 -9.23
C GLY A 30 -5.76 17.71 -9.37
N ARG A 31 -5.08 17.35 -8.27
CA ARG A 31 -3.68 16.87 -8.30
C ARG A 31 -3.51 15.47 -7.71
N TYR A 32 -4.57 14.92 -7.13
CA TYR A 32 -4.56 13.61 -6.51
C TYR A 32 -4.83 12.49 -7.51
N GLN A 33 -3.94 11.51 -7.54
CA GLN A 33 -4.12 10.31 -8.34
C GLN A 33 -4.93 9.27 -7.58
N SER A 34 -6.19 9.10 -7.96
CA SER A 34 -7.11 8.14 -7.32
C SER A 34 -6.82 6.68 -7.67
N TYR A 35 -6.07 6.43 -8.75
CA TYR A 35 -5.69 5.09 -9.19
C TYR A 35 -4.31 5.07 -9.82
N THR A 36 -3.47 4.11 -9.41
CA THR A 36 -2.16 3.86 -10.01
C THR A 36 -2.00 2.36 -10.23
N ARG A 37 -1.37 1.99 -11.34
CA ARG A 37 -0.92 0.63 -11.61
C ARG A 37 0.27 0.70 -12.54
N ALA A 38 1.40 0.16 -12.11
CA ALA A 38 2.58 0.07 -12.95
C ALA A 38 2.33 -0.93 -14.09
N ASP A 39 2.62 -0.50 -15.32
CA ASP A 39 2.93 -1.42 -16.40
C ASP A 39 4.41 -1.84 -16.25
N ILE A 40 4.64 -3.13 -16.04
CA ILE A 40 5.97 -3.69 -15.80
C ILE A 40 6.52 -4.46 -17.01
N SER A 41 5.88 -4.38 -18.18
CA SER A 41 6.34 -5.10 -19.37
C SER A 41 7.77 -4.74 -19.76
N GLN A 42 8.15 -3.46 -19.70
CA GLN A 42 9.53 -3.04 -19.99
C GLN A 42 10.53 -3.53 -18.93
N LEU A 43 10.13 -3.54 -17.66
CA LEU A 43 10.95 -4.07 -16.57
C LEU A 43 11.25 -5.56 -16.79
N ARG A 44 10.24 -6.35 -17.17
CA ARG A 44 10.41 -7.78 -17.50
C ARG A 44 11.23 -7.99 -18.77
N ALA A 45 10.99 -7.20 -19.82
CA ALA A 45 11.74 -7.30 -21.07
C ALA A 45 13.25 -7.01 -20.91
N ALA A 46 13.62 -6.19 -19.92
CA ALA A 46 15.01 -5.93 -19.56
C ALA A 46 15.69 -7.09 -18.79
N GLY A 47 14.99 -8.19 -18.51
CA GLY A 47 15.52 -9.37 -17.82
C GLY A 47 15.43 -9.31 -16.30
N CYS A 48 14.60 -8.43 -15.73
CA CYS A 48 14.35 -8.40 -14.29
C CYS A 48 13.28 -9.44 -13.91
N ASP A 49 13.70 -10.52 -13.23
CA ASP A 49 12.83 -11.62 -12.80
C ASP A 49 12.43 -11.57 -11.32
N VAL A 50 12.62 -10.41 -10.66
CA VAL A 50 12.28 -10.23 -9.25
C VAL A 50 10.76 -10.31 -9.05
N GLU A 51 10.31 -11.10 -8.08
CA GLU A 51 8.92 -11.11 -7.64
C GLU A 51 8.67 -10.01 -6.59
N PHE A 52 7.59 -9.26 -6.76
CA PHE A 52 7.21 -8.19 -5.83
C PHE A 52 6.31 -8.76 -4.73
N LYS A 53 6.57 -8.35 -3.48
CA LYS A 53 5.68 -8.66 -2.36
C LYS A 53 4.30 -8.05 -2.60
N THR A 54 3.26 -8.74 -2.13
CA THR A 54 1.92 -8.14 -2.02
C THR A 54 1.87 -7.08 -0.92
N VAL A 55 0.80 -6.28 -0.85
CA VAL A 55 0.65 -5.30 0.23
C VAL A 55 0.64 -5.99 1.59
N ALA A 56 -0.13 -7.07 1.77
CA ALA A 56 -0.19 -7.79 3.04
C ALA A 56 1.19 -8.30 3.50
N GLN A 57 1.97 -8.88 2.58
CA GLN A 57 3.32 -9.35 2.88
C GLN A 57 4.28 -8.21 3.21
N GLY A 58 4.21 -7.10 2.46
CA GLY A 58 5.05 -5.94 2.64
C GLY A 58 4.76 -5.20 3.94
N VAL A 59 3.48 -4.91 4.21
CA VAL A 59 3.02 -4.21 5.41
C VAL A 59 3.37 -5.02 6.66
N LYS A 60 3.09 -6.32 6.69
CA LYS A 60 3.46 -7.17 7.83
C LYS A 60 4.96 -7.13 8.12
N ALA A 61 5.79 -7.39 7.11
CA ALA A 61 7.25 -7.38 7.28
C ALA A 61 7.77 -6.00 7.72
N TYR A 62 7.16 -4.93 7.23
CA TYR A 62 7.52 -3.56 7.63
C TYR A 62 7.12 -3.27 9.08
N LEU A 63 5.94 -3.70 9.52
CA LEU A 63 5.50 -3.55 10.91
C LEU A 63 6.34 -4.40 11.86
N GLU A 64 6.70 -5.64 11.49
CA GLU A 64 7.66 -6.44 12.28
C GLU A 64 8.96 -5.67 12.49
N TRP A 65 9.56 -5.13 11.42
CA TRP A 65 10.78 -4.31 11.51
C TRP A 65 10.60 -3.04 12.36
N LEU A 66 9.44 -2.38 12.28
CA LEU A 66 9.15 -1.20 13.10
C LEU A 66 9.05 -1.51 14.60
N ASN A 67 8.74 -2.75 14.97
CA ASN A 67 8.49 -3.16 16.36
C ASN A 67 9.63 -4.02 16.98
N GLY A 68 10.63 -4.46 16.20
CA GLY A 68 11.85 -5.12 16.69
C GLY A 68 12.03 -6.53 16.19
#